data_AF-A0A439DNL0-F1
#
_entry.id   AF-A0A439DNL0-F1
#
_cell.length_a   1.000
_cell.length_b   1.000
_cell.length_c   1.000
_cell.angle_alpha   90.00
_cell.angle_beta   90.00
_cell.angle_gamma   90.00
#
_symmetry.space_group_name_H-M   'P 1'
#
loop_
_entity.id
_entity.type
_entity.pdbx_description
1 polymer ?
#
loop_
_entity_poly.entity_id
_entity_poly.type
_entity_poly.pdbx_seq_one_letter_code
_entity_poly.pdbx_strand_id
1 'polypeptide(L)'
;MLAQALGLEIQSVQGFREVATTPRALTVAAGDIPAGTVGAMRFGVVVDCGETTMSVEHLTSMADDLAPDWPTEIGYEVTFEGEPNMRVHLEIGSAGEDHAEQGCLATTMHAINAIPTVVAAERGLYDLSTVAPFVAHWTNRAGNVGSHI
;
A
#
# COMPACT_ATOMS: atom_id res chain seq x y z
N MET A 1 -14.10 -4.34 -1.55
CA MET A 1 -13.63 -2.98 -1.91
C MET A 1 -13.24 -2.88 -3.38
N LEU A 2 -12.10 -3.40 -3.85
CA LEU A 2 -11.68 -3.19 -5.25
C LEU A 2 -12.64 -3.83 -6.27
N ALA A 3 -12.96 -5.11 -6.14
CA ALA A 3 -13.94 -5.78 -7.01
C ALA A 3 -15.29 -5.03 -7.03
N GLN A 4 -15.78 -4.64 -5.85
CA GLN A 4 -17.00 -3.83 -5.71
C GLN A 4 -16.91 -2.46 -6.42
N ALA A 5 -15.79 -1.75 -6.29
CA ALA A 5 -15.57 -0.46 -6.96
C ALA A 5 -15.52 -0.61 -8.50
N LEU A 6 -15.13 -1.79 -8.99
CA LEU A 6 -15.14 -2.15 -10.40
C LEU A 6 -16.46 -2.78 -10.87
N GLY A 7 -17.44 -2.97 -9.97
CA GLY A 7 -18.70 -3.63 -10.29
C GLY A 7 -18.59 -5.14 -10.57
N LEU A 8 -17.54 -5.79 -10.05
CA LEU A 8 -17.25 -7.21 -10.25
C LEU A 8 -17.80 -8.08 -9.11
N GLU A 9 -18.26 -9.27 -9.47
CA GLU A 9 -18.65 -10.33 -8.52
C GLU A 9 -17.50 -11.33 -8.35
N ILE A 10 -17.11 -11.58 -7.10
CA ILE A 10 -16.03 -12.52 -6.79
C ILE A 10 -16.57 -13.95 -6.85
N GLN A 11 -15.96 -14.78 -7.71
CA GLN A 11 -16.26 -16.20 -7.81
C GLN A 11 -15.37 -17.03 -6.89
N SER A 12 -14.08 -16.71 -6.82
CA SER A 12 -13.14 -17.38 -5.93
C SER A 12 -11.96 -16.50 -5.53
N VAL A 13 -11.32 -16.85 -4.40
CA VAL A 13 -10.10 -16.20 -3.91
C VAL A 13 -9.10 -17.28 -3.51
N GLN A 14 -7.90 -17.22 -4.06
CA GLN A 14 -6.81 -18.12 -3.72
C GLN A 14 -5.62 -17.32 -3.15
N GLY A 15 -5.27 -17.59 -1.90
CA GLY A 15 -4.09 -17.02 -1.26
C GLY A 15 -2.82 -17.79 -1.60
N PHE A 16 -1.70 -17.08 -1.68
CA PHE A 16 -0.37 -17.68 -1.79
C PHE A 16 0.60 -17.03 -0.79
N ARG A 17 1.64 -17.79 -0.44
CA ARG A 17 2.71 -17.33 0.44
C ARG A 17 4.00 -18.08 0.14
N GLU A 18 5.04 -17.33 -0.15
CA GLU A 18 6.41 -17.77 -0.34
C GLU A 18 7.31 -17.07 0.68
N VAL A 19 8.36 -17.75 1.15
CA VAL A 19 9.33 -17.21 2.11
C VAL A 19 10.73 -17.52 1.67
N ALA A 20 11.65 -16.59 1.93
CA ALA A 20 13.08 -16.83 1.85
C ALA A 20 13.70 -16.69 3.23
N THR A 21 14.58 -17.63 3.58
CA THR A 21 15.34 -17.57 4.83
C THR A 21 16.62 -16.76 4.66
N THR A 22 17.04 -16.04 5.69
CA THR A 22 18.32 -15.33 5.68
C THR A 22 19.50 -16.26 5.99
N PRO A 23 20.61 -16.21 5.24
CA PRO A 23 21.81 -17.01 5.53
C PRO A 23 22.64 -16.44 6.70
N ARG A 24 22.34 -15.21 7.14
CA ARG A 24 23.06 -14.45 8.16
C ARG A 24 22.09 -13.83 9.16
N ALA A 25 22.58 -13.52 10.36
CA ALA A 25 21.79 -12.72 11.29
C ALA A 25 21.55 -11.32 10.71
N LEU A 26 20.34 -10.79 10.86
CA LEU A 26 19.97 -9.43 10.50
C LEU A 26 19.51 -8.70 11.77
N THR A 27 19.84 -7.42 11.90
CA THR A 27 19.27 -6.54 12.91
C THR A 27 18.42 -5.51 12.21
N VAL A 28 17.11 -5.52 12.47
CA VAL A 28 16.13 -4.59 11.89
C VAL A 28 15.44 -3.80 12.99
N ALA A 29 14.63 -2.80 12.63
CA ALA A 29 13.89 -1.98 13.59
C ALA A 29 13.01 -2.80 14.56
N ALA A 30 12.50 -3.95 14.11
CA ALA A 30 11.68 -4.86 14.92
C ALA A 30 12.49 -5.81 15.83
N GLY A 31 13.83 -5.84 15.73
CA GLY A 31 14.71 -6.72 16.50
C GLY A 31 15.64 -7.58 15.63
N ASP A 32 16.22 -8.61 16.25
CA ASP A 32 17.17 -9.50 15.58
C ASP A 32 16.47 -10.69 14.90
N ILE A 33 16.91 -11.00 13.68
CA ILE A 33 16.47 -12.13 12.86
C ILE A 33 17.65 -13.09 12.73
N PRO A 34 17.64 -14.26 13.41
CA PRO A 34 18.72 -15.23 13.32
C PRO A 34 18.89 -15.83 11.92
N ALA A 35 20.11 -16.27 11.61
CA ALA A 35 20.37 -17.06 10.40
C ALA A 35 19.48 -18.33 10.35
N GLY A 36 18.99 -18.68 9.17
CA GLY A 36 18.07 -19.80 8.95
C GLY A 36 16.60 -19.50 9.24
N THR A 37 16.26 -18.27 9.65
CA THR A 37 14.86 -17.83 9.84
C THR A 37 14.38 -16.98 8.67
N VAL A 38 13.07 -16.67 8.61
CA VAL A 38 12.47 -15.93 7.49
C VAL A 38 12.99 -14.50 7.45
N GLY A 39 13.65 -14.13 6.36
CA GLY A 39 14.16 -12.78 6.10
C GLY A 39 13.42 -12.04 4.98
N ALA A 40 12.65 -12.75 4.15
CA ALA A 40 11.77 -12.14 3.16
C ALA A 40 10.48 -12.96 2.98
N MET A 41 9.40 -12.30 2.61
CA MET A 41 8.10 -12.92 2.35
C MET A 41 7.44 -12.27 1.13
N ARG A 42 6.90 -13.11 0.26
CA ARG A 42 6.06 -12.73 -0.88
C ARG A 42 4.71 -13.41 -0.71
N PHE A 43 3.64 -12.64 -0.62
CA PHE A 43 2.32 -13.18 -0.33
C PHE A 43 1.24 -12.33 -0.97
N GLY A 44 0.08 -12.94 -1.19
CA GLY A 44 -0.98 -12.25 -1.90
C GLY A 44 -2.20 -13.11 -2.14
N VAL A 45 -3.07 -12.60 -2.99
CA VAL A 45 -4.28 -13.27 -3.43
C VAL A 45 -4.46 -13.14 -4.94
N VAL A 46 -4.96 -14.19 -5.54
CA VAL A 46 -5.56 -14.18 -6.88
C VAL A 46 -7.07 -14.29 -6.71
N VAL A 47 -7.80 -13.41 -7.37
CA VAL A 47 -9.25 -13.27 -7.28
C VAL A 47 -9.84 -13.48 -8.66
N ASP A 48 -10.70 -14.48 -8.78
CA ASP A 48 -11.45 -14.77 -9.99
C ASP A 48 -12.80 -14.05 -9.95
N CYS A 49 -13.08 -13.25 -10.97
CA CYS A 49 -14.35 -12.55 -11.18
C CYS A 49 -15.00 -12.94 -12.53
N GLY A 50 -14.71 -14.13 -13.06
CA GLY A 50 -15.21 -14.60 -14.35
C GLY A 50 -14.31 -14.14 -15.50
N GLU A 51 -14.77 -13.16 -16.28
CA GLU A 51 -13.98 -12.64 -17.41
C GLU A 51 -12.78 -11.78 -16.97
N THR A 52 -12.78 -11.31 -15.71
CA THR A 52 -11.70 -10.52 -15.13
C THR A 52 -11.02 -11.29 -14.01
N THR A 53 -9.69 -11.30 -14.01
CA THR A 53 -8.88 -11.77 -12.88
C THR A 53 -8.18 -10.58 -12.25
N MET A 54 -8.10 -10.57 -10.92
CA MET A 54 -7.34 -9.58 -10.16
C MET A 54 -6.30 -10.29 -9.30
N SER A 55 -5.12 -9.69 -9.16
CA SER A 55 -4.11 -10.15 -8.20
C SER A 55 -3.61 -8.99 -7.35
N VAL A 56 -3.42 -9.25 -6.07
CA VAL A 56 -2.74 -8.32 -5.16
C VAL A 56 -1.62 -9.08 -4.49
N GLU A 57 -0.42 -8.53 -4.58
CA GLU A 57 0.78 -9.09 -3.99
C GLU A 57 1.44 -8.06 -3.06
N HIS A 58 2.06 -8.55 -2.00
CA HIS A 58 2.96 -7.81 -1.15
C HIS A 58 4.28 -8.57 -1.04
N LEU A 59 5.38 -7.86 -1.28
CA LEU A 59 6.73 -8.35 -1.09
C LEU A 59 7.39 -7.52 0.01
N THR A 60 7.91 -8.18 1.02
CA THR A 60 8.69 -7.55 2.08
C THR A 60 10.00 -8.31 2.27
N SER A 61 11.11 -7.58 2.30
CA SER A 61 12.44 -8.13 2.55
C SER A 61 13.15 -7.32 3.62
N MET A 62 13.91 -8.01 4.48
CA MET A 62 14.71 -7.41 5.55
C MET A 62 16.14 -7.09 5.10
N ALA A 63 16.52 -7.47 3.88
CA ALA A 63 17.78 -7.07 3.24
C ALA A 63 17.68 -7.21 1.70
N ASP A 64 18.37 -6.31 0.98
CA ASP A 64 18.30 -6.22 -0.49
C ASP A 64 18.86 -7.46 -1.22
N ASP A 65 19.73 -8.23 -0.55
CA ASP A 65 20.35 -9.44 -1.10
C ASP A 65 19.50 -10.70 -0.95
N LEU A 66 18.34 -10.64 -0.27
CA LEU A 66 17.46 -11.79 -0.08
C LEU A 66 16.49 -11.96 -1.24
N ALA A 67 16.27 -13.23 -1.61
CA ALA A 67 15.36 -13.63 -2.69
C ALA A 67 15.61 -12.87 -4.02
N PRO A 68 16.84 -12.93 -4.58
CA PRO A 68 17.20 -12.16 -5.78
C PRO A 68 16.40 -12.55 -7.04
N ASP A 69 15.73 -13.71 -7.01
CA ASP A 69 14.88 -14.20 -8.10
C ASP A 69 13.44 -13.62 -8.04
N TRP A 70 13.10 -12.85 -6.99
CA TRP A 70 11.82 -12.14 -6.87
C TRP A 70 11.91 -10.72 -7.43
N PRO A 71 10.76 -10.02 -7.65
CA PRO A 71 10.77 -8.61 -8.02
C PRO A 71 11.52 -7.75 -7.00
N THR A 72 12.36 -6.84 -7.47
CA THR A 72 13.23 -5.98 -6.62
C THR A 72 12.92 -4.49 -6.71
N GLU A 73 11.98 -4.10 -7.57
CA GLU A 73 11.57 -2.70 -7.71
C GLU A 73 10.82 -2.22 -6.47
N ILE A 74 11.28 -1.13 -5.84
CA ILE A 74 10.66 -0.57 -4.64
C ILE A 74 9.50 0.33 -5.08
N GLY A 75 8.35 0.16 -4.43
CA GLY A 75 7.18 1.02 -4.65
C GLY A 75 5.90 0.21 -4.71
N TYR A 76 4.86 0.86 -5.24
CA TYR A 76 3.55 0.28 -5.46
C TYR A 76 3.31 0.25 -6.97
N GLU A 77 3.15 -0.94 -7.52
CA GLU A 77 2.80 -1.13 -8.92
C GLU A 77 1.32 -1.49 -9.07
N VAL A 78 0.66 -0.83 -10.02
CA VAL A 78 -0.68 -1.18 -10.48
C VAL A 78 -0.67 -1.33 -11.99
N THR A 79 -1.02 -2.52 -12.46
CA THR A 79 -1.11 -2.83 -13.89
C THR A 79 -2.55 -3.22 -14.23
N PHE A 80 -3.06 -2.63 -15.31
CA PHE A 80 -4.32 -3.01 -15.94
C PHE A 80 -4.00 -3.56 -17.33
N GLU A 81 -4.27 -4.85 -17.52
CA GLU A 81 -4.15 -5.53 -18.80
C GLU A 81 -5.51 -5.53 -19.50
N GLY A 82 -5.57 -4.93 -20.68
CA GLY A 82 -6.80 -4.74 -21.44
C GLY A 82 -6.60 -3.77 -22.61
N GLU A 83 -7.68 -3.14 -23.06
CA GLU A 83 -7.63 -2.13 -24.11
C GLU A 83 -8.25 -0.81 -23.60
N PRO A 84 -7.46 0.22 -23.26
CA PRO A 84 -5.99 0.27 -23.30
C PRO A 84 -5.32 -0.45 -22.13
N ASN A 85 -4.05 -0.83 -22.32
CA ASN A 85 -3.16 -1.24 -21.24
C ASN A 85 -2.69 -0.01 -20.45
N MET A 86 -2.58 -0.14 -19.12
CA MET A 86 -2.07 0.91 -18.24
C MET A 86 -1.15 0.32 -17.18
N ARG A 87 -0.01 0.98 -16.92
CA ARG A 87 0.90 0.66 -15.82
C ARG A 87 1.19 1.94 -15.03
N VAL A 88 1.09 1.85 -13.72
CA VAL A 88 1.42 2.92 -12.78
C VAL A 88 2.42 2.37 -11.78
N HIS A 89 3.57 3.03 -11.67
CA HIS A 89 4.55 2.79 -10.61
C HIS A 89 4.57 4.01 -9.68
N LEU A 90 4.40 3.78 -8.39
CA LEU A 90 4.31 4.82 -7.37
C LEU A 90 5.34 4.58 -6.27
N GLU A 91 6.28 5.51 -6.15
CA GLU A 91 7.19 5.61 -5.01
C GLU A 91 6.73 6.75 -4.10
N ILE A 92 6.64 6.46 -2.80
CA ILE A 92 6.26 7.45 -1.79
C ILE A 92 7.55 7.92 -1.11
N GLY A 93 7.87 9.20 -1.26
CA GLY A 93 9.05 9.82 -0.68
C GLY A 93 9.83 10.65 -1.70
N SER A 94 10.95 11.20 -1.23
CA SER A 94 11.95 11.89 -2.04
C SER A 94 13.23 11.05 -2.15
N ALA A 95 14.06 11.36 -3.14
CA ALA A 95 15.34 10.68 -3.32
C ALA A 95 16.19 10.74 -2.05
N GLY A 96 16.62 9.56 -1.57
CA GLY A 96 17.45 9.41 -0.37
C GLY A 96 16.69 9.30 0.95
N GLU A 97 15.36 9.35 0.94
CA GLU A 97 14.54 9.03 2.11
C GLU A 97 14.32 7.52 2.26
N ASP A 98 14.10 7.07 3.50
CA ASP A 98 13.77 5.68 3.78
C ASP A 98 12.32 5.38 3.38
N HIS A 99 12.12 4.44 2.46
CA HIS A 99 10.80 4.09 1.92
C HIS A 99 9.84 3.55 2.99
N ALA A 100 10.34 2.86 4.01
CA ALA A 100 9.50 2.34 5.09
C ALA A 100 9.00 3.48 5.98
N GLU A 101 9.87 4.44 6.32
CA GLU A 101 9.48 5.66 7.04
C GLU A 101 8.46 6.49 6.24
N GLN A 102 8.68 6.68 4.94
CA GLN A 102 7.76 7.43 4.09
C GLN A 102 6.40 6.72 3.92
N GLY A 103 6.40 5.39 3.82
CA GLY A 103 5.17 4.58 3.85
C GLY A 103 4.40 4.72 5.17
N CYS A 104 5.11 4.73 6.32
CA CYS A 104 4.51 4.96 7.63
C CYS A 104 3.93 6.37 7.75
N LEU A 105 4.64 7.37 7.24
CA LEU A 105 4.18 8.76 7.19
C LEU A 105 2.92 8.88 6.33
N ALA A 106 2.91 8.32 5.12
CA ALA A 106 1.75 8.33 4.24
C ALA A 106 0.52 7.66 4.87
N THR A 107 0.72 6.54 5.56
CA THR A 107 -0.35 5.85 6.31
C THR A 107 -0.92 6.75 7.42
N THR A 108 -0.04 7.43 8.16
CA THR A 108 -0.43 8.38 9.21
C THR A 108 -1.20 9.56 8.62
N MET A 109 -0.71 10.13 7.53
CA MET A 109 -1.34 11.26 6.85
C MET A 109 -2.71 10.88 6.28
N HIS A 110 -2.86 9.67 5.74
CA HIS A 110 -4.15 9.15 5.28
C HIS A 110 -5.17 9.11 6.43
N ALA A 111 -4.79 8.60 7.60
CA ALA A 111 -5.66 8.58 8.78
C ALA A 111 -6.02 9.99 9.28
N ILE A 112 -5.05 10.93 9.33
CA ILE A 112 -5.28 12.32 9.73
C ILE A 112 -6.24 13.02 8.77
N ASN A 113 -6.02 12.87 7.46
CA ASN A 113 -6.85 13.49 6.43
C ASN A 113 -8.27 12.89 6.39
N ALA A 114 -8.48 11.68 6.91
CA ALA A 114 -9.79 11.06 7.03
C ALA A 114 -10.66 11.66 8.14
N ILE A 115 -10.06 12.30 9.16
CA ILE A 115 -10.77 12.75 10.37
C ILE A 115 -11.99 13.62 10.04
N PRO A 116 -11.91 14.66 9.19
CA PRO A 116 -13.05 15.51 8.92
C PRO A 116 -14.20 14.76 8.24
N THR A 117 -13.88 13.84 7.31
CA THR A 117 -14.86 12.98 6.65
C THR A 117 -15.56 12.06 7.65
N VAL A 118 -14.80 11.44 8.56
CA VAL A 118 -15.36 10.55 9.58
C VAL A 118 -16.24 11.30 10.58
N VAL A 119 -15.82 12.49 11.01
CA VAL A 119 -16.60 13.32 11.94
C VAL A 119 -17.91 13.81 11.32
N ALA A 120 -17.93 14.08 10.02
CA ALA A 120 -19.12 14.54 9.31
C ALA A 120 -20.06 13.40 8.86
N ALA A 121 -19.62 12.14 8.92
CA ALA A 121 -20.40 10.99 8.46
C ALA A 121 -21.57 10.66 9.41
N GLU A 122 -22.64 10.10 8.86
CA GLU A 122 -23.68 9.47 9.68
C GLU A 122 -23.12 8.20 10.36
N ARG A 123 -23.84 7.67 11.34
CA ARG A 123 -23.45 6.40 11.98
C ARG A 123 -23.48 5.26 10.95
N GLY A 124 -22.41 4.48 10.89
CA GLY A 124 -22.34 3.34 9.97
C GLY A 124 -20.93 2.77 9.84
N LEU A 125 -20.82 1.69 9.08
CA LEU A 125 -19.55 1.16 8.62
C LEU A 125 -19.30 1.70 7.20
N TYR A 126 -18.15 2.33 7.01
CA TYR A 126 -17.73 2.88 5.73
C TYR A 126 -16.43 2.23 5.29
N ASP A 127 -16.26 2.13 3.99
CA ASP A 127 -14.99 1.78 3.36
C ASP A 127 -14.65 2.79 2.24
N LEU A 128 -13.41 2.76 1.75
CA LEU A 128 -12.92 3.68 0.71
C LEU A 128 -13.66 3.61 -0.64
N SER A 129 -14.47 2.58 -0.90
CA SER A 129 -15.34 2.53 -2.09
C SER A 129 -16.66 3.30 -1.90
N THR A 130 -16.96 3.70 -0.66
CA THR A 130 -18.22 4.36 -0.28
C THR A 130 -18.06 5.81 0.19
N VAL A 131 -16.82 6.31 0.27
CA VAL A 131 -16.52 7.67 0.71
C VAL A 131 -15.63 8.38 -0.32
N ALA A 132 -15.71 9.71 -0.37
CA ALA A 132 -14.86 10.51 -1.24
C ALA A 132 -13.38 10.42 -0.81
N PRO A 133 -12.42 10.53 -1.75
CA PRO A 133 -10.99 10.56 -1.43
C PRO A 133 -10.65 11.65 -0.41
N PHE A 134 -9.77 11.32 0.54
CA PHE A 134 -9.32 12.27 1.55
C PHE A 134 -8.34 13.28 0.93
N VAL A 135 -8.56 14.56 1.22
CA VAL A 135 -7.70 15.64 0.75
C VAL A 135 -6.83 16.15 1.89
N ALA A 136 -5.59 16.51 1.58
CA ALA A 136 -4.70 17.06 2.57
C ALA A 136 -5.16 18.48 2.97
N HIS A 137 -5.56 18.67 4.22
CA HIS A 137 -6.19 19.90 4.69
C HIS A 137 -5.22 21.10 4.91
N TRP A 138 -3.97 21.01 4.46
CA TRP A 138 -3.00 22.12 4.55
C TRP A 138 -3.30 23.25 3.56
N THR A 139 -4.01 22.97 2.46
CA THR A 139 -4.38 23.97 1.43
C THR A 139 -5.37 25.04 1.93
N ASN A 140 -6.09 24.79 3.03
CA ASN A 140 -7.03 25.76 3.63
C ASN A 140 -6.39 26.74 4.64
N ARG A 141 -5.07 26.69 4.88
CA ARG A 141 -4.39 27.61 5.81
C ARG A 141 -3.91 28.92 5.18
N ALA A 142 -3.99 29.09 3.86
CA ALA A 142 -3.55 30.31 3.17
C ALA A 142 -4.57 31.47 3.18
N GLY A 143 -5.50 31.51 4.14
CA GLY A 143 -6.61 32.48 4.19
C GLY A 143 -6.64 33.45 5.35
N ASN A 144 -5.63 33.46 6.24
CA ASN A 144 -5.64 34.34 7.42
C ASN A 144 -4.31 35.07 7.64
N VAL A 145 -3.88 35.84 6.63
CA VAL A 145 -2.97 36.98 6.85
C VAL A 145 -3.86 38.22 6.99
N GLY A 146 -4.48 38.34 8.15
CA GLY A 146 -5.22 39.53 8.56
C GLY A 146 -4.26 40.62 9.02
N SER A 147 -4.52 41.83 8.53
CA SER A 147 -3.80 43.08 8.72
C SER A 147 -3.47 43.45 10.17
N HIS A 148 -2.21 43.78 10.44
CA HIS A 148 -1.85 44.74 11.47
C HIS A 148 -1.49 46.07 10.80
N ILE A 149 -2.37 47.06 10.97
CA ILE A 149 -2.02 48.48 11.02
C ILE A 149 -2.18 48.86 12.49
#